data_AF-A0A511Y7T5-F1
#
_entry.id   AF-A0A511Y7T5-F1
#
_cell.length_a   1.000
_cell.length_b   1.000
_cell.length_c   1.000
_cell.angle_alpha   90.00
_cell.angle_beta   90.00
_cell.angle_gamma   90.00
#
_symmetry.space_group_name_H-M   'P 1'
#
loop_
_entity.id
_entity.type
_entity.pdbx_description
1 polymer ?
#
loop_
_entity_poly.entity_id
_entity_poly.type
_entity_poly.pdbx_seq_one_letter_code
_entity_poly.pdbx_strand_id
1 'polypeptide(L)'
;MIKSNNDPNYIFEEYKGYIIASHKNNVAERHVHNFILVYKKEEFPDYGFCIGLDDSKSSGRRIMVPNNLEDAKSYIDWLVEQRLKSDVKKTEIPKQRKGPKL
;
A
#
# COMPACT_ATOMS: atom_id res chain seq x y z
N MET A 1 -7.14 -14.45 -16.45
CA MET A 1 -6.86 -12.99 -16.36
C MET A 1 -8.17 -12.28 -16.14
N ILE A 2 -8.52 -12.00 -14.88
CA ILE A 2 -9.65 -11.11 -14.59
C ILE A 2 -9.21 -9.72 -15.06
N LYS A 3 -9.98 -9.10 -15.96
CA LYS A 3 -9.75 -7.73 -16.45
C LYS A 3 -10.15 -6.72 -15.38
N SER A 4 -9.54 -6.80 -14.21
CA SER A 4 -9.75 -5.83 -13.11
C SER A 4 -9.36 -4.41 -13.51
N ASN A 5 -8.47 -4.25 -14.51
CA ASN A 5 -8.14 -2.97 -15.13
C ASN A 5 -9.28 -2.31 -15.92
N ASN A 6 -10.44 -2.96 -16.09
CA ASN A 6 -11.57 -2.45 -16.86
C ASN A 6 -12.79 -2.09 -16.01
N ASP A 7 -12.67 -2.01 -14.67
CA ASP A 7 -13.79 -1.51 -13.87
C ASP A 7 -14.04 -0.02 -14.21
N PRO A 8 -15.17 0.34 -14.83
CA PRO A 8 -15.43 1.71 -15.26
C PRO A 8 -15.68 2.66 -14.08
N ASN A 9 -15.74 2.16 -12.85
CA ASN A 9 -15.91 2.96 -11.65
C ASN A 9 -14.58 3.38 -11.02
N TYR A 10 -13.46 2.86 -11.50
CA TYR A 10 -12.14 3.15 -10.97
C TYR A 10 -11.21 3.76 -12.02
N ILE A 11 -10.42 4.73 -11.57
CA ILE A 11 -9.30 5.31 -12.29
C ILE A 11 -8.05 4.67 -11.70
N PHE A 12 -7.24 4.06 -12.56
CA PHE A 12 -6.00 3.38 -12.18
C PHE A 12 -4.78 4.25 -12.52
N GLU A 13 -3.90 4.45 -11.53
CA GLU A 13 -2.62 5.15 -11.69
C GLU A 13 -1.49 4.23 -11.20
N GLU A 14 -0.41 4.11 -11.97
CA GLU A 14 0.80 3.41 -11.53
C GLU A 14 1.75 4.39 -10.84
N TYR A 15 2.22 4.06 -9.64
CA TYR A 15 3.12 4.91 -8.86
C TYR A 15 4.14 4.07 -8.09
N LYS A 16 5.44 4.26 -8.40
CA LYS A 16 6.58 3.59 -7.73
C LYS A 16 6.44 2.05 -7.59
N GLY A 17 5.89 1.38 -8.60
CA GLY A 17 5.68 -0.08 -8.61
C GLY A 17 4.40 -0.54 -7.89
N TYR A 18 3.53 0.40 -7.52
CA TYR A 18 2.20 0.17 -6.99
C TYR A 18 1.13 0.61 -7.99
N ILE A 19 -0.06 0.02 -7.89
CA ILE A 19 -1.25 0.43 -8.62
C ILE A 19 -2.19 1.08 -7.60
N ILE A 20 -2.55 2.34 -7.85
CA ILE A 20 -3.56 3.08 -7.11
C ILE A 20 -4.87 2.99 -7.90
N ALA A 21 -5.90 2.41 -7.31
CA ALA A 21 -7.25 2.40 -7.84
C ALA A 21 -8.11 3.41 -7.06
N SER A 22 -8.42 4.53 -7.69
CA SER A 22 -9.25 5.60 -7.12
C SER A 22 -10.65 5.54 -7.70
N HIS A 23 -11.67 5.51 -6.85
CA HIS A 23 -13.05 5.55 -7.34
C HIS A 23 -13.35 6.89 -8.04
N LYS A 24 -14.08 6.85 -9.17
CA LYS A 24 -14.35 8.04 -10.00
C LYS A 24 -15.12 9.17 -9.30
N ASN A 25 -15.81 8.85 -8.21
CA ASN A 25 -16.55 9.82 -7.40
C ASN A 25 -15.70 10.45 -6.29
N ASN A 26 -14.41 10.11 -6.19
CA ASN A 26 -13.53 10.71 -5.20
C ASN A 26 -13.32 12.20 -5.48
N VAL A 27 -13.19 12.98 -4.41
CA VAL A 27 -12.85 14.40 -4.46
C VAL A 27 -11.36 14.59 -4.17
N ALA A 28 -10.79 15.69 -4.67
CA ALA A 28 -9.36 15.99 -4.49
C ALA A 28 -8.99 16.27 -3.01
N GLU A 29 -9.93 16.84 -2.25
CA GLU A 29 -9.79 17.12 -0.84
C GLU A 29 -9.90 15.84 0.01
N ARG A 30 -9.42 15.89 1.25
CA ARG A 30 -9.58 14.77 2.18
C ARG A 30 -11.04 14.58 2.54
N HIS A 31 -11.58 13.41 2.24
CA HIS A 31 -13.00 13.13 2.46
C HIS A 31 -13.24 11.69 2.92
N VAL A 32 -14.24 11.48 3.80
CA VAL A 32 -14.57 10.15 4.37
C VAL A 32 -15.14 9.17 3.35
N HIS A 33 -15.72 9.69 2.27
CA HIS A 33 -16.24 8.89 1.16
C HIS A 33 -15.23 8.69 0.04
N ASN A 34 -14.02 9.25 0.15
CA ASN A 34 -12.97 8.90 -0.78
C ASN A 34 -12.57 7.45 -0.54
N PHE A 35 -12.62 6.67 -1.61
CA PHE A 35 -12.29 5.25 -1.59
C PHE A 35 -11.13 4.99 -2.54
N ILE A 36 -9.97 4.72 -1.96
CA ILE A 36 -8.71 4.52 -2.67
C ILE A 36 -8.12 3.19 -2.21
N LEU A 37 -7.86 2.32 -3.18
CA LEU A 37 -7.22 1.03 -2.98
C LEU A 37 -5.81 1.08 -3.57
N VAL A 38 -4.85 0.52 -2.86
CA VAL A 38 -3.45 0.45 -3.31
C VAL A 38 -3.01 -1.00 -3.34
N TYR A 39 -2.39 -1.39 -4.44
CA TYR A 39 -1.90 -2.74 -4.71
C TYR A 39 -0.43 -2.69 -5.06
N LYS A 40 0.33 -3.74 -4.73
CA LYS A 40 1.59 -3.96 -5.45
C LYS A 40 1.26 -4.39 -6.86
N LYS A 41 2.05 -3.92 -7.84
CA LYS A 41 1.84 -4.27 -9.25
C LYS A 41 1.81 -5.78 -9.51
N GLU A 42 2.63 -6.54 -8.79
CA GLU A 42 2.74 -8.00 -8.90
C GLU A 42 1.57 -8.76 -8.25
N GLU A 43 0.87 -8.14 -7.30
CA GLU A 43 -0.20 -8.76 -6.50
C GLU A 43 -1.59 -8.29 -6.93
N PHE A 44 -1.67 -7.40 -7.92
CA PHE A 44 -2.92 -6.86 -8.42
C PHE A 44 -3.69 -7.90 -9.26
N PRO A 45 -5.02 -8.02 -9.09
CA PRO A 45 -5.92 -7.26 -8.19
C PRO A 45 -6.18 -7.92 -6.84
N ASP A 46 -5.46 -8.99 -6.50
CA ASP A 46 -5.86 -9.93 -5.46
C ASP A 46 -5.53 -9.42 -4.05
N TYR A 47 -4.36 -8.79 -3.87
CA TYR A 47 -3.94 -8.27 -2.56
C TYR A 47 -3.62 -6.78 -2.61
N GLY A 48 -4.41 -6.01 -1.88
CA GLY A 48 -4.25 -4.57 -1.71
C GLY A 48 -4.76 -4.10 -0.35
N PHE A 49 -4.53 -2.84 -0.06
CA PHE A 49 -5.00 -2.18 1.17
C PHE A 49 -5.78 -0.91 0.84
N CYS A 50 -6.71 -0.56 1.71
CA CYS A 50 -7.53 0.64 1.57
C CYS A 50 -6.94 1.79 2.38
N ILE A 51 -6.75 2.93 1.73
CA ILE A 51 -6.24 4.13 2.40
C ILE A 51 -7.32 4.71 3.30
N GLY A 52 -6.93 5.04 4.54
CA GLY A 52 -7.82 5.64 5.52
C GLY A 52 -8.77 4.65 6.21
N LEU A 53 -8.67 3.35 5.93
CA LEU A 53 -9.40 2.35 6.70
C LEU A 53 -8.65 2.03 7.99
N ASP A 54 -9.24 2.37 9.14
CA ASP A 54 -8.74 1.93 10.44
C ASP A 54 -9.30 0.53 10.77
N ASP A 55 -8.50 -0.49 10.49
CA ASP A 55 -8.79 -1.90 10.84
C ASP A 55 -8.05 -2.33 12.12
N SER A 56 -7.51 -1.40 12.91
CA SER A 56 -6.77 -1.70 14.15
C SER A 56 -7.65 -2.25 15.28
N LYS A 57 -8.97 -2.17 15.14
CA LYS A 57 -9.92 -2.60 16.17
C LYS A 57 -10.32 -4.05 15.96
N SER A 58 -10.13 -4.86 17.00
CA SER A 58 -10.61 -6.25 17.06
C SER A 58 -12.13 -6.38 17.19
N SER A 59 -12.84 -5.29 17.52
CA SER A 59 -14.30 -5.22 17.60
C SER A 59 -14.81 -3.79 17.37
N GLY A 60 -16.04 -3.66 16.88
CA GLY A 60 -16.67 -2.37 16.55
C GLY A 60 -16.83 -2.13 15.05
N ARG A 61 -17.35 -0.95 14.68
CA ARG A 61 -17.54 -0.57 13.27
C ARG A 61 -16.19 -0.19 12.66
N ARG A 62 -15.96 -0.61 11.41
CA ARG A 62 -14.89 -0.07 10.57
C ARG A 62 -15.10 1.44 10.39
N ILE A 63 -14.05 2.21 10.58
CA ILE A 63 -14.08 3.67 10.44
C ILE A 63 -13.16 4.05 9.29
N MET A 64 -13.71 4.79 8.33
CA MET A 64 -12.92 5.47 7.30
C MET A 64 -12.55 6.86 7.81
N VAL A 65 -11.25 7.13 7.90
CA VAL A 65 -10.76 8.49 8.10
C VAL A 65 -10.75 9.25 6.77
N PRO A 66 -10.99 10.57 6.78
CA PRO A 66 -10.87 11.38 5.58
C PRO A 66 -9.50 11.21 4.93
N ASN A 67 -9.48 10.86 3.65
CA ASN A 67 -8.26 10.63 2.88
C ASN A 67 -8.37 11.22 1.48
N ASN A 68 -7.26 11.34 0.77
CA ASN A 68 -7.22 11.68 -0.65
C ASN A 68 -6.07 10.96 -1.38
N LEU A 69 -5.88 11.30 -2.66
CA LEU A 69 -4.85 10.70 -3.50
C LEU A 69 -3.43 11.02 -3.01
N GLU A 70 -3.21 12.21 -2.45
CA GLU A 70 -1.90 12.61 -1.92
C GLU A 70 -1.50 11.78 -0.70
N ASP A 71 -2.47 11.44 0.15
CA ASP A 71 -2.26 10.54 1.28
C ASP A 71 -1.86 9.14 0.82
N ALA A 72 -2.47 8.65 -0.27
CA ALA A 72 -2.11 7.36 -0.87
C ALA A 72 -0.65 7.36 -1.38
N LYS A 73 -0.24 8.42 -2.09
CA LYS A 73 1.14 8.58 -2.59
C LYS A 73 2.14 8.70 -1.45
N SER A 74 1.83 9.51 -0.44
CA SER A 74 2.65 9.66 0.76
C SER A 74 2.84 8.34 1.51
N TYR A 75 1.80 7.50 1.59
CA TYR A 75 1.90 6.18 2.19
C TYR A 75 2.79 5.24 1.37
N ILE A 76 2.66 5.25 0.04
CA ILE A 76 3.54 4.48 -0.85
C ILE A 76 5.00 4.92 -0.69
N ASP A 77 5.25 6.23 -0.60
CA ASP A 77 6.59 6.78 -0.39
C ASP A 77 7.21 6.26 0.90
N TRP A 78 6.45 6.29 1.99
CA TRP A 78 6.88 5.71 3.24
C TRP A 78 7.15 4.20 3.11
N LEU A 79 6.29 3.42 2.46
CA LEU A 79 6.53 1.98 2.24
C LEU A 79 7.82 1.70 1.45
N VAL A 80 8.07 2.46 0.39
CA VAL A 80 9.27 2.34 -0.43
C VAL A 80 10.52 2.67 0.39
N GLU A 81 10.47 3.75 1.18
CA GLU A 81 11.57 4.08 2.09
C GLU A 81 11.83 2.99 3.14
N GLN A 82 10.79 2.44 3.75
CA GLN A 82 10.95 1.37 4.74
C GLN A 82 11.57 0.11 4.13
N ARG A 83 11.21 -0.22 2.89
CA ARG A 83 11.81 -1.34 2.15
C ARG A 83 13.30 -1.11 1.92
N LEU A 84 13.68 0.08 1.44
CA LEU A 84 15.08 0.45 1.25
C LEU A 84 15.88 0.37 2.56
N LYS A 85 15.35 0.93 3.66
CA LYS A 85 15.99 0.87 4.98
C LYS A 85 16.15 -0.58 5.48
N SER A 86 15.18 -1.44 5.20
CA SER A 86 15.21 -2.85 5.60
C SER A 86 16.22 -3.66 4.79
N ASP A 87 16.37 -3.37 3.50
CA ASP A 87 17.34 -4.04 2.64
C ASP A 87 18.77 -3.62 2.97
N VAL A 88 19.00 -2.34 3.32
CA VAL A 88 20.32 -1.86 3.82
C VAL A 88 20.73 -2.57 5.11
N LYS A 89 19.81 -2.77 6.06
CA LYS A 89 20.09 -3.51 7.30
C LYS A 89 20.47 -4.97 7.07
N LYS A 90 19.96 -5.62 6.02
CA LYS A 90 20.32 -7.02 5.70
C LYS A 90 21.75 -7.16 5.18
N THR A 91 22.27 -6.13 4.51
CA THR A 91 23.65 -6.12 4.01
C THR A 91 24.71 -5.86 5.08
N GLU A 92 24.33 -5.26 6.21
CA GLU A 92 25.30 -4.85 7.25
C GLU A 92 25.58 -5.91 8.33
N ILE A 93 24.90 -7.06 8.34
CA ILE A 93 25.22 -8.13 9.31
C ILE A 93 26.39 -8.97 8.74
N PRO A 94 27.62 -8.87 9.26
CA PRO A 94 28.66 -9.80 8.88
C PRO A 94 28.27 -11.15 9.48
N LYS A 95 28.08 -12.17 8.64
CA LYS A 95 27.96 -13.55 9.12
C LYS A 95 29.22 -13.90 9.90
N GLN A 96 29.19 -13.84 11.23
CA GLN A 96 30.23 -14.46 12.05
C GLN A 96 30.14 -15.98 11.85
N ARG A 97 30.90 -16.48 10.88
CA ARG A 97 31.29 -17.88 10.83
C ARG A 97 32.38 -18.08 11.86
N LYS A 98 32.05 -18.69 13.01
CA LYS A 98 33.03 -19.47 13.77
C LYS A 98 32.44 -20.87 13.93
N GLY A 99 33.04 -21.79 13.18
CA GLY A 99 32.60 -23.17 13.01
C GLY A 99 32.84 -24.04 14.25
N PRO A 100 32.51 -25.33 14.16
CA PRO A 100 32.64 -26.25 15.28
C PRO A 100 34.13 -26.54 15.50
N LYS A 101 34.60 -26.40 16.73
CA LYS A 101 35.88 -27.01 17.14
C LYS A 101 35.69 -27.73 18.47
N LEU A 102 35.56 -29.05 18.30
CA LEU A 102 35.98 -30.19 19.12
C LEU A 102 35.58 -30.21 20.59
#